data_AF-A0A091DD08-F1
#
_entry.id   AF-A0A091DD08-F1
#
_cell.length_a   1.000
_cell.length_b   1.000
_cell.length_c   1.000
_cell.angle_alpha   90.00
_cell.angle_beta   90.00
_cell.angle_gamma   90.00
#
_symmetry.space_group_name_H-M   'P 1'
#
loop_
_entity.id
_entity.type
_entity.pdbx_description
1 polymer ?
#
loop_
_entity_poly.entity_id
_entity_poly.type
_entity_poly.pdbx_seq_one_letter_code
_entity_poly.pdbx_strand_id
1 'polypeptide(L)'
;MDNLEHCAEESGHRQASDRQPLKDMKHERTNDQLVAFLSRYRDMNFLKSHGRDNARFIRKQGLDRLFLECDAHMWRLGDRRIPEGITVDGGSDWFLLNRKFVEYVTFSTDDLVTKMKRFYSYTLLPAEHPDEDGELHQLSETLRSQQCSWPSPGCMEATAIDINSNLHGVLYKSFFHTVLENSPHCDAVVDNNLRITNWNRKLGCKCQYKHIVDWCGCSPNDFKPQDFHRFQQTARPTFFARKFEAVVNQEIIGQLDYYLYGNYPAGTPGLRAYWENVYEEADGVHSLSDVALTLYHSFLRLGLRRAESSLHTEGENSCRYYPMGHPASVHLYFLADRFQGFLIKHHATNLAVSKLETLETWVMPKKVFKIASPPSDFGRLQFSEVGTDWDAKERLFRNFGGLLGPMDEPVGMQRWGKGPNVTVTVIWVDPVNVIAATYDILIESTAEFTHYKPPLNLPLRPGVWTVKILHHWVPVAETKFLIAPLTFLNRQPTRPEEALRLHNGPLRSAYMEQSFQSLNPVLSLPIVPAQVEQARRNAASTGTALENWLDSLVGRMWTAMDICATGPTACPVMQACSQTAWSSFSPDPKSELGAVKPDGRLR
;
A
#
# COMPACT_ATOMS: atom_id res chain seq x y z
N MET A 1 40.39 -27.80 -15.06
CA MET A 1 40.93 -26.44 -15.22
C MET A 1 40.68 -25.93 -16.63
N ASP A 2 40.76 -26.79 -17.65
CA ASP A 2 40.59 -26.40 -19.06
C ASP A 2 39.19 -25.87 -19.48
N ASN A 3 38.10 -26.23 -18.78
CA ASN A 3 36.75 -25.69 -19.10
C ASN A 3 36.43 -24.35 -18.39
N LEU A 4 37.19 -23.94 -17.37
CA LEU A 4 36.93 -22.71 -16.61
C LEU A 4 37.56 -21.47 -17.28
N GLU A 5 38.68 -21.64 -18.00
CA GLU A 5 39.32 -20.55 -18.76
C GLU A 5 38.53 -20.16 -20.02
N HIS A 6 37.76 -21.08 -20.61
CA HIS A 6 37.01 -20.81 -21.86
C HIS A 6 35.87 -19.78 -21.67
N CYS A 7 35.18 -19.79 -20.53
CA CYS A 7 34.09 -18.84 -20.26
C CYS A 7 34.60 -17.43 -19.84
N ALA A 8 35.80 -17.32 -19.25
CA ALA A 8 36.35 -16.03 -18.81
C ALA A 8 36.85 -15.15 -19.98
N GLU A 9 37.47 -15.75 -21.00
CA GLU A 9 38.04 -15.01 -22.15
C GLU A 9 36.97 -14.52 -23.15
N GLU A 10 35.83 -15.20 -23.29
CA GLU A 10 34.78 -14.78 -24.23
C GLU A 10 33.93 -13.59 -23.74
N SER A 11 33.96 -13.29 -22.45
CA SER A 11 33.23 -12.16 -21.84
C SER A 11 33.77 -10.78 -22.25
N GLY A 12 35.04 -10.71 -22.70
CA GLY A 12 35.71 -9.47 -23.10
C GLY A 12 35.53 -9.05 -24.56
N HIS A 13 35.07 -9.93 -25.45
CA HIS A 13 35.13 -9.69 -26.90
C HIS A 13 33.87 -9.97 -27.72
N ARG A 14 32.78 -10.48 -27.16
CA ARG A 14 31.52 -10.59 -27.91
C ARG A 14 30.73 -9.27 -27.87
N GLN A 15 30.99 -8.41 -28.85
CA GLN A 15 30.06 -7.35 -29.24
C GLN A 15 28.64 -7.91 -29.34
N ALA A 16 27.66 -7.10 -28.94
CA ALA A 16 26.24 -7.40 -28.79
C ALA A 16 25.49 -7.80 -30.09
N SER A 17 26.18 -8.28 -31.13
CA SER A 17 25.62 -8.48 -32.48
C SER A 17 25.38 -9.93 -32.91
N ASP A 18 25.82 -10.96 -32.16
CA ASP A 18 25.70 -12.38 -32.59
C ASP A 18 24.88 -13.29 -31.65
N ARG A 19 23.87 -12.73 -30.96
CA ARG A 19 22.86 -13.55 -30.27
C ARG A 19 21.68 -13.75 -31.21
N GLN A 20 21.42 -15.02 -31.56
CA GLN A 20 20.31 -15.45 -32.43
C GLN A 20 19.04 -14.62 -32.19
N PRO A 21 18.46 -14.01 -33.24
CA PRO A 21 17.28 -13.18 -33.06
C PRO A 21 16.11 -14.07 -32.61
N LEU A 22 15.70 -13.91 -31.35
CA LEU A 22 14.39 -14.33 -30.82
C LEU A 22 13.29 -13.48 -31.48
N LYS A 23 13.18 -13.55 -32.80
CA LYS A 23 12.14 -12.93 -33.60
C LYS A 23 11.18 -14.04 -33.99
N ASP A 24 10.04 -14.04 -33.30
CA ASP A 24 8.72 -14.51 -33.74
C ASP A 24 7.98 -15.14 -32.57
N MET A 25 7.45 -14.28 -31.71
CA MET A 25 6.37 -14.64 -30.80
C MET A 25 5.70 -13.35 -30.31
N LYS A 26 4.36 -13.32 -30.27
CA LYS A 26 3.40 -12.22 -29.95
C LYS A 26 2.87 -11.99 -28.49
N HIS A 27 3.20 -10.87 -27.82
CA HIS A 27 2.56 -10.16 -26.63
C HIS A 27 2.89 -10.55 -25.17
N GLU A 28 2.27 -9.95 -24.15
CA GLU A 28 2.09 -10.61 -22.84
C GLU A 28 1.18 -11.81 -23.00
N ARG A 29 1.43 -12.86 -22.22
CA ARG A 29 1.24 -14.22 -22.72
C ARG A 29 0.32 -15.04 -21.87
N THR A 30 -0.49 -15.84 -22.55
CA THR A 30 -1.22 -16.93 -21.95
C THR A 30 -0.25 -17.98 -21.41
N ASN A 31 -0.74 -18.81 -20.49
CA ASN A 31 0.00 -19.97 -19.98
C ASN A 31 0.54 -20.85 -21.11
N ASP A 32 -0.26 -21.11 -22.14
CA ASP A 32 0.13 -21.99 -23.25
C ASP A 32 1.34 -21.46 -24.03
N GLN A 33 1.38 -20.15 -24.25
CA GLN A 33 2.51 -19.50 -24.90
C GLN A 33 3.78 -19.55 -24.03
N LEU A 34 3.63 -19.43 -22.70
CA LEU A 34 4.73 -19.59 -21.76
C LEU A 34 5.27 -21.02 -21.78
N VAL A 35 4.40 -22.01 -21.68
CA VAL A 35 4.75 -23.43 -21.75
C VAL A 35 5.45 -23.74 -23.07
N ALA A 36 4.93 -23.28 -24.21
CA ALA A 36 5.55 -23.49 -25.52
C ALA A 36 6.96 -22.88 -25.59
N PHE A 37 7.15 -21.67 -25.07
CA PHE A 37 8.46 -21.00 -25.03
C PHE A 37 9.47 -21.77 -24.18
N LEU A 38 9.11 -22.04 -22.93
CA LEU A 38 10.01 -22.70 -21.98
C LEU A 38 10.27 -24.15 -22.39
N SER A 39 9.30 -24.83 -23.02
CA SER A 39 9.51 -26.18 -23.55
C SER A 39 10.58 -26.23 -24.65
N ARG A 40 10.68 -25.17 -25.47
CA ARG A 40 11.69 -25.01 -26.53
C ARG A 40 13.06 -24.66 -25.97
N TYR A 41 13.12 -23.87 -24.90
CA TYR A 41 14.36 -23.37 -24.28
C TYR A 41 14.59 -23.95 -22.88
N ARG A 42 14.20 -25.22 -22.66
CA ARG A 42 14.14 -25.85 -21.32
C ARG A 42 15.49 -25.96 -20.60
N ASP A 43 16.57 -26.01 -21.36
CA ASP A 43 17.94 -26.12 -20.85
C ASP A 43 18.60 -24.75 -20.63
N MET A 44 17.88 -23.65 -20.86
CA MET A 44 18.37 -22.28 -20.66
C MET A 44 17.95 -21.72 -19.29
N ASN A 45 18.68 -20.73 -18.81
CA ASN A 45 18.39 -19.93 -17.60
C ASN A 45 18.21 -18.46 -18.00
N PHE A 46 17.13 -17.83 -17.54
CA PHE A 46 16.70 -16.50 -17.95
C PHE A 46 16.94 -15.49 -16.82
N LEU A 47 18.07 -14.78 -16.89
CA LEU A 47 18.45 -13.73 -15.95
C LEU A 47 18.65 -12.42 -16.70
N LYS A 48 18.44 -11.28 -16.02
CA LYS A 48 18.70 -9.97 -16.64
C LYS A 48 19.81 -9.26 -15.89
N SER A 49 20.92 -9.04 -16.58
CA SER A 49 22.06 -8.27 -16.07
C SER A 49 21.82 -6.77 -16.18
N HIS A 50 22.54 -5.97 -15.39
CA HIS A 50 22.43 -4.51 -15.38
C HIS A 50 22.87 -3.86 -16.70
N GLY A 51 23.78 -4.52 -17.44
CA GLY A 51 24.22 -4.14 -18.79
C GLY A 51 24.98 -2.80 -18.85
N ARG A 52 25.62 -2.39 -17.75
CA ARG A 52 26.34 -1.12 -17.60
C ARG A 52 27.75 -1.35 -17.04
N ASP A 53 28.40 -0.29 -16.58
CA ASP A 53 29.69 -0.36 -15.89
C ASP A 53 29.60 -1.22 -14.61
N ASN A 54 30.34 -2.33 -14.57
CA ASN A 54 30.27 -3.30 -13.47
C ASN A 54 30.82 -2.77 -12.14
N ALA A 55 31.92 -2.00 -12.18
CA ALA A 55 32.49 -1.39 -10.98
C ALA A 55 31.50 -0.43 -10.31
N ARG A 56 30.73 0.32 -11.10
CA ARG A 56 29.65 1.17 -10.61
C ARG A 56 28.47 0.36 -10.09
N PHE A 57 28.14 -0.79 -10.68
CA PHE A 57 27.11 -1.69 -10.17
C PHE A 57 27.48 -2.19 -8.77
N ILE A 58 28.69 -2.74 -8.59
CA ILE A 58 29.21 -3.22 -7.30
C ILE A 58 29.06 -2.15 -6.21
N ARG A 59 29.55 -0.93 -6.48
CA ARG A 59 29.46 0.20 -5.52
C ARG A 59 28.02 0.62 -5.23
N LYS A 60 27.11 0.57 -6.22
CA LYS A 60 25.72 0.99 -6.02
C LYS A 60 24.89 -0.03 -5.28
N GLN A 61 25.18 -1.31 -5.45
CA GLN A 61 24.52 -2.40 -4.73
C GLN A 61 25.13 -2.64 -3.35
N GLY A 62 26.25 -1.98 -3.02
CA GLY A 62 26.95 -2.19 -1.75
C GLY A 62 27.56 -3.59 -1.63
N LEU A 63 27.91 -4.23 -2.76
CA LEU A 63 28.54 -5.57 -2.74
C LEU A 63 29.93 -5.54 -2.06
N ASP A 64 30.58 -4.38 -2.08
CA ASP A 64 31.83 -4.05 -1.38
C ASP A 64 31.63 -3.71 0.12
N ARG A 65 30.40 -3.86 0.64
CA ARG A 65 30.08 -3.64 2.05
C ARG A 65 29.56 -4.93 2.68
N LEU A 66 29.84 -5.08 3.98
CA LEU A 66 29.35 -6.15 4.81
C LEU A 66 28.04 -5.71 5.47
N PHE A 67 27.00 -6.54 5.34
CA PHE A 67 25.72 -6.33 6.01
C PHE A 67 25.36 -7.50 6.92
N LEU A 68 24.57 -7.22 7.95
CA LEU A 68 23.97 -8.22 8.83
C LEU A 68 22.49 -7.91 9.00
N GLU A 69 21.65 -8.90 8.77
CA GLU A 69 20.23 -8.84 9.10
C GLU A 69 20.03 -9.18 10.58
N CYS A 70 19.46 -8.26 11.34
CA CYS A 70 19.12 -8.46 12.76
C CYS A 70 18.02 -7.49 13.17
N ASP A 71 17.07 -7.93 14.00
CA ASP A 71 15.93 -7.14 14.49
C ASP A 71 15.11 -6.48 13.37
N ALA A 72 14.86 -7.22 12.29
CA ALA A 72 14.19 -6.73 11.08
C ALA A 72 14.86 -5.49 10.43
N HIS A 73 16.17 -5.30 10.66
CA HIS A 73 16.97 -4.23 10.09
C HIS A 73 18.24 -4.75 9.42
N MET A 74 18.63 -4.14 8.30
CA MET A 74 19.89 -4.45 7.60
C MET A 74 21.00 -3.49 7.99
N TRP A 75 21.83 -3.93 8.93
CA TRP A 75 22.95 -3.17 9.49
C TRP A 75 24.16 -3.19 8.57
N ARG A 76 24.73 -2.02 8.26
CA ARG A 76 25.99 -1.93 7.52
C ARG A 76 27.18 -1.96 8.49
N LEU A 77 27.93 -3.06 8.48
CA LEU A 77 29.01 -3.30 9.46
C LEU A 77 30.38 -2.75 9.02
N GLY A 78 30.60 -2.54 7.72
CA GLY A 78 31.86 -2.01 7.21
C GLY A 78 32.18 -2.45 5.79
N ASP A 79 33.43 -2.33 5.42
CA ASP A 79 33.92 -2.60 4.07
C ASP A 79 34.42 -4.05 3.96
N ARG A 80 34.26 -4.64 2.78
CA ARG A 80 34.81 -5.97 2.46
C ARG A 80 35.38 -5.99 1.05
N ARG A 81 36.27 -6.93 0.79
CA ARG A 81 36.84 -7.14 -0.56
C ARG A 81 35.93 -8.03 -1.40
N ILE A 82 35.88 -7.73 -2.69
CA ILE A 82 35.27 -8.63 -3.68
C ILE A 82 36.22 -9.83 -3.89
N PRO A 83 35.73 -11.07 -3.87
CA PRO A 83 36.57 -12.25 -4.08
C PRO A 83 37.27 -12.22 -5.45
N GLU A 84 38.56 -12.55 -5.47
CA GLU A 84 39.36 -12.65 -6.70
C GLU A 84 39.11 -13.99 -7.40
N GLY A 85 39.37 -14.03 -8.73
CA GLY A 85 39.26 -15.25 -9.53
C GLY A 85 37.84 -15.62 -9.98
N ILE A 86 36.85 -14.74 -9.72
CA ILE A 86 35.46 -14.89 -10.21
C ILE A 86 34.97 -13.60 -10.85
N THR A 87 34.06 -13.73 -11.82
CA THR A 87 33.34 -12.59 -12.40
C THR A 87 32.07 -12.33 -11.59
N VAL A 88 31.98 -11.15 -10.99
CA VAL A 88 30.75 -10.71 -10.29
C VAL A 88 29.85 -9.98 -11.26
N ASP A 89 28.60 -10.42 -11.40
CA ASP A 89 27.56 -9.73 -12.15
C ASP A 89 26.22 -9.74 -11.40
N GLY A 90 25.26 -8.94 -11.85
CA GLY A 90 23.91 -8.93 -11.31
C GLY A 90 22.92 -8.04 -12.05
N GLY A 91 21.70 -7.95 -11.56
CA GLY A 91 20.67 -7.10 -12.14
C GLY A 91 19.32 -7.31 -11.47
N SER A 92 18.37 -7.88 -12.20
CA SER A 92 17.04 -8.18 -11.64
C SER A 92 17.08 -9.45 -10.80
N ASP A 93 16.41 -9.39 -9.65
CA ASP A 93 16.06 -10.51 -8.75
C ASP A 93 14.89 -11.37 -9.23
N TRP A 94 14.25 -11.00 -10.34
CA TRP A 94 13.21 -11.78 -10.98
C TRP A 94 13.83 -12.53 -12.16
N PHE A 95 13.72 -13.85 -12.16
CA PHE A 95 14.35 -14.74 -13.14
C PHE A 95 13.52 -16.01 -13.36
N LEU A 96 13.96 -16.86 -14.29
CA LEU A 96 13.49 -18.24 -14.46
C LEU A 96 14.71 -19.16 -14.58
N LEU A 97 14.83 -20.14 -13.70
CA LEU A 97 15.95 -21.10 -13.68
C LEU A 97 15.45 -22.50 -14.03
N ASN A 98 16.22 -23.24 -14.80
CA ASN A 98 15.91 -24.63 -15.06
C ASN A 98 16.31 -25.52 -13.88
N ARG A 99 15.66 -26.69 -13.79
CA ARG A 99 15.87 -27.64 -12.69
C ARG A 99 17.33 -28.07 -12.53
N LYS A 100 18.06 -28.30 -13.63
CA LYS A 100 19.47 -28.74 -13.59
C LYS A 100 20.35 -27.73 -12.86
N PHE A 101 20.18 -26.44 -13.16
CA PHE A 101 20.94 -25.39 -12.48
C PHE A 101 20.52 -25.21 -11.02
N VAL A 102 19.22 -25.35 -10.71
CA VAL A 102 18.75 -25.32 -9.31
C VAL A 102 19.33 -26.48 -8.51
N GLU A 103 19.35 -27.70 -9.06
CA GLU A 103 19.98 -28.86 -8.42
C GLU A 103 21.47 -28.62 -8.15
N TYR A 104 22.21 -28.02 -9.10
CA TYR A 104 23.60 -27.61 -8.91
C TYR A 104 23.76 -26.61 -7.76
N VAL A 105 22.99 -25.53 -7.73
CA VAL A 105 23.06 -24.50 -6.66
C VAL A 105 22.71 -25.09 -5.29
N THR A 106 21.74 -26.00 -5.22
CA THR A 106 21.27 -26.57 -3.97
C THR A 106 22.26 -27.58 -3.40
N PHE A 107 22.71 -28.54 -4.22
CA PHE A 107 23.42 -29.73 -3.75
C PHE A 107 24.94 -29.71 -4.00
N SER A 108 25.45 -28.85 -4.88
CA SER A 108 26.90 -28.76 -5.08
C SER A 108 27.60 -28.30 -3.81
N THR A 109 28.71 -28.96 -3.49
CA THR A 109 29.64 -28.61 -2.42
C THR A 109 30.97 -28.12 -2.99
N ASP A 110 31.01 -27.72 -4.26
CA ASP A 110 32.21 -27.14 -4.85
C ASP A 110 32.59 -25.80 -4.19
N ASP A 111 33.79 -25.34 -4.49
CA ASP A 111 34.37 -24.15 -3.90
C ASP A 111 33.56 -22.87 -4.21
N LEU A 112 33.04 -22.76 -5.45
CA LEU A 112 32.25 -21.62 -5.90
C LEU A 112 30.95 -21.50 -5.11
N VAL A 113 30.11 -22.54 -5.11
CA VAL A 113 28.80 -22.53 -4.46
C VAL A 113 28.94 -22.35 -2.95
N THR A 114 29.90 -23.04 -2.33
CA THR A 114 30.14 -22.94 -0.89
C THR A 114 30.58 -21.54 -0.48
N LYS A 115 31.53 -20.93 -1.20
CA LYS A 115 32.00 -19.56 -0.91
C LYS A 115 30.96 -18.51 -1.23
N MET A 116 30.21 -18.66 -2.33
CA MET A 116 29.16 -17.71 -2.70
C MET A 116 28.00 -17.73 -1.71
N LYS A 117 27.55 -18.89 -1.23
CA LYS A 117 26.54 -18.96 -0.17
C LYS A 117 27.00 -18.16 1.06
N ARG A 118 28.24 -18.36 1.51
CA ARG A 118 28.80 -17.62 2.66
C ARG A 118 28.96 -16.11 2.40
N PHE A 119 29.47 -15.71 1.24
CA PHE A 119 29.65 -14.29 0.89
C PHE A 119 28.29 -13.56 0.90
N TYR A 120 27.28 -14.22 0.33
CA TYR A 120 25.98 -13.61 0.17
C TYR A 120 25.08 -13.65 1.42
N SER A 121 25.37 -14.50 2.42
CA SER A 121 24.73 -14.44 3.75
C SER A 121 24.95 -13.11 4.49
N TYR A 122 25.93 -12.31 4.08
CA TYR A 122 26.26 -11.00 4.68
C TYR A 122 26.24 -9.87 3.65
N THR A 123 25.34 -9.96 2.67
CA THR A 123 25.10 -8.93 1.65
C THR A 123 23.77 -8.24 1.93
N LEU A 124 23.58 -7.00 1.48
CA LEU A 124 22.36 -6.19 1.63
C LEU A 124 21.07 -6.99 1.26
N LEU A 125 19.85 -6.52 1.55
CA LEU A 125 18.59 -7.06 0.96
C LEU A 125 17.93 -6.10 -0.08
N PRO A 126 17.25 -6.50 -1.20
CA PRO A 126 16.38 -5.61 -1.91
C PRO A 126 15.40 -5.05 -0.90
N ALA A 127 15.52 -3.76 -0.68
CA ALA A 127 14.68 -3.03 0.24
C ALA A 127 13.18 -3.03 -0.16
N GLU A 128 12.80 -3.73 -1.23
CA GLU A 128 11.42 -3.87 -1.69
C GLU A 128 10.58 -4.88 -0.88
N HIS A 129 11.19 -5.74 -0.04
CA HIS A 129 10.52 -6.87 0.65
C HIS A 129 10.57 -6.97 2.19
N PRO A 130 10.81 -5.91 2.99
CA PRO A 130 10.97 -6.13 4.44
C PRO A 130 9.67 -6.49 5.21
N ASP A 131 8.48 -6.24 4.66
CA ASP A 131 7.22 -6.41 5.40
C ASP A 131 6.47 -7.74 5.11
N GLU A 132 6.95 -8.59 4.19
CA GLU A 132 6.23 -9.83 3.78
C GLU A 132 6.72 -11.11 4.49
N ASP A 133 7.79 -11.05 5.28
CA ASP A 133 8.37 -12.24 5.93
C ASP A 133 7.51 -12.77 7.11
N GLY A 134 6.51 -12.01 7.58
CA GLY A 134 5.53 -12.48 8.57
C GLY A 134 4.46 -13.42 7.99
N GLU A 135 4.02 -13.22 6.75
CA GLU A 135 2.94 -13.99 6.12
C GLU A 135 3.45 -15.24 5.36
N LEU A 136 4.69 -15.22 4.87
CA LEU A 136 5.31 -16.37 4.20
C LEU A 136 5.49 -17.58 5.15
N HIS A 137 5.65 -17.34 6.45
CA HIS A 137 5.73 -18.40 7.44
C HIS A 137 4.41 -19.20 7.57
N GLN A 138 3.25 -18.54 7.52
CA GLN A 138 1.92 -19.17 7.62
C GLN A 138 1.47 -19.88 6.32
N LEU A 139 1.82 -19.34 5.15
CA LEU A 139 1.53 -20.00 3.87
C LEU A 139 2.35 -21.28 3.67
N SER A 140 3.58 -21.33 4.21
CA SER A 140 4.44 -22.52 4.14
C SER A 140 3.91 -23.71 4.96
N GLU A 141 3.20 -23.46 6.06
CA GLU A 141 2.61 -24.52 6.90
C GLU A 141 1.31 -25.06 6.31
N THR A 142 0.52 -24.20 5.65
CA THR A 142 -0.74 -24.62 5.02
C THR A 142 -0.50 -25.50 3.80
N LEU A 143 0.53 -25.18 2.99
CA LEU A 143 0.92 -25.97 1.81
C LEU A 143 1.63 -27.30 2.14
N ARG A 144 2.17 -27.48 3.36
CA ARG A 144 2.72 -28.78 3.81
C ARG A 144 1.66 -29.87 3.98
N SER A 145 0.38 -29.51 4.06
CA SER A 145 -0.72 -30.46 4.30
C SER A 145 -1.35 -31.04 3.03
N GLN A 146 -1.02 -30.55 1.83
CA GLN A 146 -1.55 -31.08 0.57
C GLN A 146 -0.45 -31.72 -0.28
N GLN A 147 -0.04 -32.93 0.10
CA GLN A 147 0.65 -33.84 -0.82
C GLN A 147 -0.32 -34.21 -1.95
N CYS A 148 -0.24 -33.51 -3.08
CA CYS A 148 -0.80 -33.98 -4.35
C CYS A 148 -0.02 -35.22 -4.79
N SER A 149 -0.59 -36.38 -4.52
CA SER A 149 -0.27 -37.61 -5.26
C SER A 149 -1.08 -37.57 -6.57
N TRP A 150 -0.43 -37.81 -7.72
CA TRP A 150 -0.94 -38.39 -9.00
C TRP A 150 -0.18 -37.77 -10.20
N PRO A 151 0.52 -38.59 -11.01
CA PRO A 151 1.22 -38.10 -12.20
C PRO A 151 0.26 -38.07 -13.41
N SER A 152 0.12 -36.92 -14.08
CA SER A 152 -0.49 -36.81 -15.40
C SER A 152 0.53 -36.21 -16.40
N PRO A 153 0.62 -36.71 -17.64
CA PRO A 153 1.57 -36.21 -18.62
C PRO A 153 1.07 -34.88 -19.19
N GLY A 154 1.54 -33.77 -18.62
CA GLY A 154 1.16 -32.42 -19.05
C GLY A 154 1.48 -31.30 -18.05
N CYS A 155 1.68 -31.64 -16.78
CA CYS A 155 2.11 -30.68 -15.76
C CYS A 155 3.64 -30.56 -15.76
N MET A 156 4.19 -29.38 -16.08
CA MET A 156 5.51 -29.04 -15.56
C MET A 156 5.36 -28.89 -14.04
N GLU A 157 5.97 -29.79 -13.27
CA GLU A 157 6.11 -29.62 -11.82
C GLU A 157 6.89 -28.33 -11.55
N ALA A 158 6.19 -27.29 -11.10
CA ALA A 158 6.81 -26.23 -10.33
C ALA A 158 6.96 -26.76 -8.89
N THR A 159 8.01 -27.54 -8.65
CA THR A 159 8.41 -27.85 -7.27
C THR A 159 8.92 -26.56 -6.64
N ALA A 160 8.23 -26.08 -5.60
CA ALA A 160 8.84 -25.16 -4.65
C ALA A 160 9.98 -25.93 -3.98
N ILE A 161 11.19 -25.79 -4.53
CA ILE A 161 12.40 -26.25 -3.86
C ILE A 161 12.67 -25.22 -2.78
N ASP A 162 12.43 -25.62 -1.53
CA ASP A 162 12.83 -24.90 -0.33
C ASP A 162 14.35 -24.85 -0.32
N ILE A 163 14.93 -23.84 -1.01
CA ILE A 163 16.36 -23.54 -0.94
C ILE A 163 16.55 -23.01 0.48
N ASN A 164 16.89 -23.91 1.40
CA ASN A 164 17.31 -23.69 2.79
C ASN A 164 17.11 -22.25 3.30
N SER A 165 16.25 -22.09 4.30
CA SER A 165 15.77 -20.88 5.01
C SER A 165 16.80 -19.85 5.51
N ASN A 166 18.02 -19.84 4.99
CA ASN A 166 19.12 -18.93 5.31
C ASN A 166 19.58 -18.10 4.09
N LEU A 167 18.81 -18.07 3.00
CA LEU A 167 19.11 -17.25 1.81
C LEU A 167 18.06 -16.13 1.65
N HIS A 168 18.17 -15.06 2.44
CA HIS A 168 17.35 -13.85 2.27
C HIS A 168 18.08 -12.84 1.37
N GLY A 169 17.41 -12.35 0.33
CA GLY A 169 18.04 -11.69 -0.83
C GLY A 169 18.50 -10.29 -0.58
N VAL A 170 19.73 -9.78 -0.89
CA VAL A 170 20.37 -9.42 -2.22
C VAL A 170 21.11 -10.59 -2.84
N LEU A 171 21.07 -11.76 -2.21
CA LEU A 171 21.31 -13.02 -2.89
C LEU A 171 20.68 -12.97 -4.29
N TYR A 172 19.39 -12.69 -4.42
CA TYR A 172 18.72 -12.79 -5.72
C TYR A 172 19.16 -11.80 -6.81
N LYS A 173 19.67 -10.60 -6.49
CA LYS A 173 20.06 -9.62 -7.51
C LYS A 173 21.42 -9.88 -8.14
N SER A 174 22.27 -10.73 -7.55
CA SER A 174 23.65 -10.93 -8.03
C SER A 174 24.20 -12.34 -7.79
N PHE A 175 23.72 -13.09 -6.79
CA PHE A 175 24.17 -14.46 -6.50
C PHE A 175 23.93 -15.38 -7.70
N PHE A 176 22.71 -15.44 -8.23
CA PHE A 176 22.41 -16.37 -9.32
C PHE A 176 23.16 -16.02 -10.61
N HIS A 177 23.36 -14.74 -10.90
CA HIS A 177 24.20 -14.28 -12.02
C HIS A 177 25.65 -14.72 -11.81
N THR A 178 26.23 -14.36 -10.66
CA THR A 178 27.63 -14.68 -10.31
C THR A 178 27.85 -16.20 -10.30
N VAL A 179 26.97 -16.98 -9.69
CA VAL A 179 27.12 -18.44 -9.65
C VAL A 179 26.96 -19.02 -11.05
N LEU A 180 25.96 -18.61 -11.84
CA LEU A 180 25.74 -19.16 -13.17
C LEU A 180 26.93 -18.89 -14.10
N GLU A 181 27.41 -17.65 -14.14
CA GLU A 181 28.51 -17.23 -15.03
C GLU A 181 29.85 -17.89 -14.71
N ASN A 182 30.06 -18.34 -13.47
CA ASN A 182 31.30 -19.01 -13.05
C ASN A 182 31.13 -20.53 -12.88
N SER A 183 29.95 -21.08 -13.17
CA SER A 183 29.65 -22.51 -13.01
C SER A 183 29.87 -23.30 -14.30
N PRO A 184 29.82 -24.65 -14.25
CA PRO A 184 29.74 -25.49 -15.44
C PRO A 184 28.53 -25.25 -16.35
N HIS A 185 27.60 -24.37 -15.94
CA HIS A 185 26.39 -24.00 -16.68
C HIS A 185 26.49 -22.62 -17.35
N CYS A 186 27.68 -22.01 -17.46
CA CYS A 186 27.87 -20.66 -18.04
C CYS A 186 27.25 -20.49 -19.44
N ASP A 187 27.30 -21.52 -20.29
CA ASP A 187 26.76 -21.49 -21.66
C ASP A 187 25.22 -21.47 -21.73
N ALA A 188 24.54 -21.75 -20.62
CA ALA A 188 23.08 -21.82 -20.55
C ALA A 188 22.42 -20.48 -20.18
N VAL A 189 23.16 -19.38 -20.07
CA VAL A 189 22.62 -18.07 -19.69
C VAL A 189 21.95 -17.33 -20.86
N VAL A 190 20.77 -16.79 -20.61
CA VAL A 190 20.07 -15.85 -21.51
C VAL A 190 19.90 -14.52 -20.77
N ASP A 191 20.49 -13.44 -21.31
CA ASP A 191 20.38 -12.06 -20.75
C ASP A 191 19.01 -11.40 -21.03
N ASN A 192 17.95 -12.09 -20.64
CA ASN A 192 16.59 -11.62 -20.60
C ASN A 192 15.84 -12.45 -19.56
N ASN A 193 15.29 -11.80 -18.53
CA ASN A 193 14.52 -12.48 -17.49
C ASN A 193 13.03 -12.64 -17.83
N LEU A 194 12.62 -12.31 -19.06
CA LEU A 194 11.25 -12.41 -19.54
C LEU A 194 10.26 -11.46 -18.82
N ARG A 195 10.76 -10.39 -18.19
CA ARG A 195 9.95 -9.42 -17.42
C ARG A 195 9.89 -8.02 -18.06
N ILE A 196 8.79 -7.32 -17.77
CA ILE A 196 8.69 -5.86 -17.89
C ILE A 196 8.62 -5.26 -16.48
N THR A 197 9.67 -4.55 -16.07
CA THR A 197 9.70 -3.85 -14.78
C THR A 197 9.52 -2.35 -14.99
N ASN A 198 8.52 -1.75 -14.36
CA ASN A 198 8.15 -0.35 -14.58
C ASN A 198 9.05 0.66 -13.83
N TRP A 199 10.32 0.73 -14.21
CA TRP A 199 11.26 1.65 -13.59
C TRP A 199 11.02 3.11 -14.01
N ASN A 200 10.60 3.96 -13.07
CA ASN A 200 10.67 5.41 -13.20
C ASN A 200 11.48 6.02 -12.05
N ARG A 201 12.79 6.20 -12.28
CA ARG A 201 13.73 6.64 -11.23
C ARG A 201 13.42 8.01 -10.64
N LYS A 202 12.71 8.89 -11.37
CA LYS A 202 12.32 10.21 -10.84
C LYS A 202 11.34 10.10 -9.67
N LEU A 203 10.54 9.04 -9.65
CA LEU A 203 9.54 8.77 -8.62
C LEU A 203 9.98 7.66 -7.66
N GLY A 204 10.51 6.55 -8.17
CA GLY A 204 10.81 5.36 -7.37
C GLY A 204 12.12 5.36 -6.58
N CYS A 205 13.02 6.33 -6.78
CA CYS A 205 14.29 6.44 -6.05
C CYS A 205 14.24 7.59 -5.03
N LYS A 206 13.66 7.36 -3.84
CA LYS A 206 13.50 8.38 -2.79
C LYS A 206 14.21 8.04 -1.49
N CYS A 207 15.00 6.96 -1.46
CA CYS A 207 15.60 6.44 -0.23
C CYS A 207 14.55 6.15 0.86
N GLN A 208 13.37 5.68 0.43
CA GLN A 208 12.21 5.47 1.30
C GLN A 208 12.42 4.40 2.38
N TYR A 209 13.35 3.47 2.17
CA TYR A 209 13.64 2.35 3.06
C TYR A 209 14.75 2.60 4.08
N LYS A 210 15.19 3.85 4.26
CA LYS A 210 16.32 4.19 5.14
C LYS A 210 16.11 3.76 6.61
N HIS A 211 14.86 3.58 7.02
CA HIS A 211 14.50 3.13 8.36
C HIS A 211 14.56 1.61 8.54
N ILE A 212 14.75 0.86 7.46
CA ILE A 212 14.80 -0.62 7.44
C ILE A 212 16.18 -1.11 7.00
N VAL A 213 16.89 -0.34 6.17
CA VAL A 213 18.21 -0.69 5.66
C VAL A 213 19.16 0.50 5.71
N ASP A 214 20.43 0.25 6.04
CA ASP A 214 21.51 1.26 6.02
C ASP A 214 22.00 1.60 4.60
N TRP A 215 21.06 1.72 3.65
CA TRP A 215 21.31 1.98 2.25
C TRP A 215 20.13 2.71 1.58
N CYS A 216 20.35 3.28 0.39
CA CYS A 216 19.26 3.86 -0.39
C CYS A 216 18.85 2.93 -1.53
N GLY A 217 17.61 2.45 -1.48
CA GLY A 217 16.98 1.65 -2.52
C GLY A 217 16.16 2.48 -3.52
N CYS A 218 15.76 1.81 -4.60
CA CYS A 218 14.72 2.27 -5.52
C CYS A 218 13.72 1.13 -5.72
N SER A 219 12.48 1.47 -6.07
CA SER A 219 11.44 0.48 -6.40
C SER A 219 10.73 0.84 -7.71
N PRO A 220 10.24 -0.13 -8.48
CA PRO A 220 9.40 0.13 -9.65
C PRO A 220 8.08 0.80 -9.26
N ASN A 221 7.54 1.58 -10.19
CA ASN A 221 6.23 2.19 -10.07
C ASN A 221 5.12 1.20 -10.46
N ASP A 222 3.91 1.51 -10.04
CA ASP A 222 2.73 0.76 -10.49
C ASP A 222 2.36 1.15 -11.92
N PHE A 223 1.92 0.16 -12.70
CA PHE A 223 1.38 0.41 -14.03
C PHE A 223 0.05 1.17 -13.96
N LYS A 224 -0.25 1.92 -15.02
CA LYS A 224 -1.49 2.69 -15.19
C LYS A 224 -2.10 2.41 -16.57
N PRO A 225 -3.37 2.80 -16.84
CA PRO A 225 -4.02 2.51 -18.12
C PRO A 225 -3.23 2.98 -19.36
N GLN A 226 -2.53 4.12 -19.26
CA GLN A 226 -1.69 4.62 -20.34
C GLN A 226 -0.49 3.70 -20.69
N ASP A 227 -0.09 2.80 -19.79
CA ASP A 227 1.03 1.89 -19.99
C ASP A 227 0.65 0.62 -20.77
N PHE A 228 -0.65 0.38 -21.03
CA PHE A 228 -1.12 -0.88 -21.64
C PHE A 228 -0.40 -1.25 -22.94
N HIS A 229 -0.09 -0.26 -23.78
CA HIS A 229 0.64 -0.47 -25.04
C HIS A 229 2.03 -1.12 -24.86
N ARG A 230 2.65 -0.98 -23.68
CA ARG A 230 3.96 -1.56 -23.37
C ARG A 230 3.92 -3.07 -23.23
N PHE A 231 2.76 -3.64 -22.89
CA PHE A 231 2.51 -5.07 -22.81
C PHE A 231 2.40 -5.73 -24.19
N GLN A 232 2.24 -4.92 -25.24
CA GLN A 232 2.09 -5.38 -26.62
C GLN A 232 3.40 -5.32 -27.43
N GLN A 233 4.50 -4.87 -26.83
CA GLN A 233 5.79 -4.75 -27.52
C GLN A 233 6.35 -6.13 -27.95
N THR A 234 7.00 -6.16 -29.12
CA THR A 234 7.58 -7.40 -29.72
C THR A 234 9.10 -7.40 -29.78
N ALA A 235 9.76 -6.39 -29.21
CA ALA A 235 11.21 -6.21 -29.31
C ALA A 235 12.01 -7.36 -28.65
N ARG A 236 11.47 -7.97 -27.59
CA ARG A 236 12.03 -9.12 -26.90
C ARG A 236 10.90 -9.95 -26.26
N PRO A 237 11.08 -11.26 -26.05
CA PRO A 237 10.07 -12.08 -25.39
C PRO A 237 9.92 -11.66 -23.92
N THR A 238 8.69 -11.40 -23.49
CA THR A 238 8.28 -11.09 -22.11
C THR A 238 6.95 -11.77 -21.80
N PHE A 239 6.80 -12.26 -20.56
CA PHE A 239 5.65 -13.06 -20.14
C PHE A 239 5.01 -12.52 -18.85
N PHE A 240 5.74 -11.73 -18.07
CA PHE A 240 5.24 -11.14 -16.83
C PHE A 240 5.66 -9.67 -16.72
N ALA A 241 4.92 -8.89 -15.94
CA ALA A 241 5.24 -7.50 -15.65
C ALA A 241 5.01 -7.16 -14.18
N ARG A 242 5.69 -6.11 -13.68
CA ARG A 242 5.49 -5.56 -12.32
C ARG A 242 5.80 -4.05 -12.23
N LYS A 243 5.18 -3.29 -11.33
CA LYS A 243 4.22 -3.70 -10.28
C LYS A 243 2.77 -3.34 -10.63
N PHE A 244 1.83 -4.03 -9.98
CA PHE A 244 0.40 -3.74 -10.03
C PHE A 244 -0.11 -3.73 -8.59
N GLU A 245 -0.83 -2.69 -8.19
CA GLU A 245 -1.43 -2.55 -6.87
C GLU A 245 -2.88 -2.10 -7.08
N ALA A 246 -3.86 -2.92 -6.67
CA ALA A 246 -5.28 -2.67 -6.96
C ALA A 246 -5.83 -1.43 -6.25
N VAL A 247 -5.32 -1.11 -5.05
CA VAL A 247 -5.60 0.16 -4.33
C VAL A 247 -5.03 1.40 -5.03
N VAL A 248 -4.09 1.23 -5.96
CA VAL A 248 -3.42 2.31 -6.71
C VAL A 248 -4.04 2.48 -8.10
N ASN A 249 -4.26 1.38 -8.83
CA ASN A 249 -5.03 1.34 -10.08
C ASN A 249 -5.40 -0.10 -10.46
N GLN A 250 -6.68 -0.45 -10.34
CA GLN A 250 -7.22 -1.75 -10.75
C GLN A 250 -7.63 -1.77 -12.22
N GLU A 251 -7.93 -0.63 -12.85
CA GLU A 251 -8.35 -0.58 -14.27
C GLU A 251 -7.35 -1.29 -15.20
N ILE A 252 -6.05 -1.01 -15.05
CA ILE A 252 -5.01 -1.65 -15.87
C ILE A 252 -4.91 -3.17 -15.64
N ILE A 253 -5.21 -3.64 -14.43
CA ILE A 253 -5.23 -5.07 -14.08
C ILE A 253 -6.38 -5.75 -14.84
N GLY A 254 -7.57 -5.15 -14.79
CA GLY A 254 -8.74 -5.65 -15.52
C GLY A 254 -8.53 -5.63 -17.04
N GLN A 255 -8.00 -4.55 -17.59
CA GLN A 255 -7.66 -4.47 -19.02
C GLN A 255 -6.72 -5.60 -19.45
N LEU A 256 -5.70 -5.89 -18.64
CA LEU A 256 -4.74 -6.95 -18.93
C LEU A 256 -5.36 -8.35 -18.83
N ASP A 257 -6.13 -8.65 -17.78
CA ASP A 257 -6.81 -9.96 -17.64
C ASP A 257 -7.77 -10.21 -18.81
N TYR A 258 -8.61 -9.24 -19.15
CA TYR A 258 -9.59 -9.38 -20.24
C TYR A 258 -8.92 -9.52 -21.61
N TYR A 259 -7.79 -8.85 -21.80
CA TYR A 259 -6.99 -9.00 -23.03
C TYR A 259 -6.40 -10.41 -23.15
N LEU A 260 -5.96 -11.02 -22.05
CA LEU A 260 -5.34 -12.35 -22.06
C LEU A 260 -6.37 -13.49 -22.11
N TYR A 261 -7.48 -13.36 -21.39
CA TYR A 261 -8.41 -14.47 -21.12
C TYR A 261 -9.88 -14.16 -21.47
N GLY A 262 -10.13 -13.07 -22.19
CA GLY A 262 -11.47 -12.65 -22.62
C GLY A 262 -12.29 -11.98 -21.52
N ASN A 263 -13.43 -11.41 -21.87
CA ASN A 263 -14.32 -10.77 -20.89
C ASN A 263 -15.06 -11.80 -20.04
N TYR A 264 -15.38 -11.43 -18.80
CA TYR A 264 -16.39 -12.14 -18.01
C TYR A 264 -17.78 -12.03 -18.66
N PRO A 265 -18.71 -12.97 -18.36
CA PRO A 265 -20.08 -12.90 -18.83
C PRO A 265 -20.77 -11.56 -18.50
N ALA A 266 -21.72 -11.16 -19.34
CA ALA A 266 -22.52 -9.96 -19.10
C ALA A 266 -23.31 -10.10 -17.78
N GLY A 267 -23.27 -9.08 -16.94
CA GLY A 267 -23.94 -9.07 -15.63
C GLY A 267 -23.11 -9.64 -14.48
N THR A 268 -21.86 -10.09 -14.69
CA THR A 268 -20.97 -10.47 -13.58
C THR A 268 -20.74 -9.28 -12.63
N PRO A 269 -21.04 -9.43 -11.32
CA PRO A 269 -20.86 -8.37 -10.34
C PRO A 269 -19.38 -8.20 -9.95
N GLY A 270 -19.06 -7.16 -9.16
CA GLY A 270 -17.74 -7.02 -8.55
C GLY A 270 -16.57 -6.63 -9.47
N LEU A 271 -16.73 -6.67 -10.80
CA LEU A 271 -15.64 -6.47 -11.78
C LEU A 271 -14.89 -5.12 -11.67
N ARG A 272 -15.56 -4.08 -11.14
CA ARG A 272 -14.97 -2.74 -10.95
C ARG A 272 -14.74 -2.40 -9.48
N ALA A 273 -15.14 -3.28 -8.57
CA ALA A 273 -14.99 -3.12 -7.14
C ALA A 273 -13.68 -3.79 -6.68
N TYR A 274 -13.14 -3.36 -5.55
CA TYR A 274 -12.02 -4.00 -4.89
C TYR A 274 -12.19 -3.85 -3.38
N TRP A 275 -11.92 -4.94 -2.66
CA TRP A 275 -12.01 -5.03 -1.22
C TRP A 275 -10.65 -5.50 -0.68
N GLU A 276 -10.14 -4.81 0.32
CA GLU A 276 -8.86 -5.15 0.96
C GLU A 276 -9.04 -5.13 2.48
N ASN A 277 -8.81 -6.26 3.12
CA ASN A 277 -8.87 -6.37 4.57
C ASN A 277 -7.66 -5.63 5.19
N VAL A 278 -7.92 -4.80 6.19
CA VAL A 278 -6.89 -4.04 6.93
C VAL A 278 -6.91 -4.34 8.42
N TYR A 279 -7.78 -5.25 8.85
CA TYR A 279 -7.88 -5.75 10.22
C TYR A 279 -8.82 -6.96 10.25
N GLU A 280 -8.37 -8.05 10.87
CA GLU A 280 -9.18 -9.22 11.22
C GLU A 280 -9.11 -9.50 12.72
N GLU A 281 -10.21 -10.00 13.30
CA GLU A 281 -10.31 -10.30 14.74
C GLU A 281 -9.24 -11.25 15.24
N ALA A 282 -8.79 -12.19 14.39
CA ALA A 282 -7.77 -13.18 14.72
C ALA A 282 -6.42 -12.55 15.12
N ASP A 283 -6.10 -11.35 14.60
CA ASP A 283 -4.87 -10.62 14.92
C ASP A 283 -4.95 -9.92 16.29
N GLY A 284 -6.16 -9.78 16.83
CA GLY A 284 -6.46 -9.12 18.09
C GLY A 284 -6.34 -7.60 18.03
N VAL A 285 -7.04 -6.90 18.94
CA VAL A 285 -7.07 -5.42 18.97
C VAL A 285 -5.72 -4.75 19.25
N HIS A 286 -4.71 -5.52 19.66
CA HIS A 286 -3.36 -5.02 19.90
C HIS A 286 -2.60 -4.71 18.60
N SER A 287 -2.99 -5.31 17.46
CA SER A 287 -2.44 -4.99 16.14
C SER A 287 -2.90 -3.62 15.63
N LEU A 288 -4.11 -3.18 16.01
CA LEU A 288 -4.62 -1.85 15.71
C LEU A 288 -3.91 -0.78 16.52
N SER A 289 -3.91 0.47 16.04
CA SER A 289 -3.59 1.65 16.85
C SER A 289 -4.79 2.11 17.69
N ASP A 290 -4.56 2.91 18.74
CA ASP A 290 -5.66 3.52 19.52
C ASP A 290 -6.55 4.42 18.66
N VAL A 291 -5.97 5.06 17.63
CA VAL A 291 -6.67 5.90 16.64
C VAL A 291 -7.65 5.06 15.81
N ALA A 292 -7.15 3.99 15.19
CA ALA A 292 -7.95 3.10 14.36
C ALA A 292 -9.06 2.43 15.18
N LEU A 293 -8.72 1.89 16.36
CA LEU A 293 -9.70 1.28 17.26
C LEU A 293 -10.80 2.27 17.65
N THR A 294 -10.44 3.49 18.07
CA THR A 294 -11.41 4.54 18.41
C THR A 294 -12.35 4.86 17.25
N LEU A 295 -11.81 5.08 16.04
CA LEU A 295 -12.59 5.48 14.87
C LEU A 295 -13.47 4.35 14.33
N TYR A 296 -12.97 3.11 14.29
CA TYR A 296 -13.77 1.94 13.90
C TYR A 296 -14.94 1.70 14.86
N HIS A 297 -14.75 1.91 16.16
CA HIS A 297 -15.84 1.93 17.15
C HIS A 297 -16.85 3.06 16.92
N SER A 298 -16.42 4.23 16.45
CA SER A 298 -17.34 5.31 16.09
C SER A 298 -18.11 5.00 14.80
N PHE A 299 -17.46 4.39 13.81
CA PHE A 299 -18.08 3.99 12.54
C PHE A 299 -19.16 2.93 12.70
N LEU A 300 -18.94 1.91 13.53
CA LEU A 300 -19.99 0.92 13.81
C LEU A 300 -21.20 1.58 14.49
N ARG A 301 -20.99 2.47 15.47
CA ARG A 301 -22.09 3.21 16.12
C ARG A 301 -22.83 4.13 15.16
N LEU A 302 -22.12 4.73 14.20
CA LEU A 302 -22.73 5.50 13.12
C LEU A 302 -23.68 4.64 12.26
N GLY A 303 -23.29 3.40 11.96
CA GLY A 303 -24.14 2.41 11.29
C GLY A 303 -25.37 2.01 12.11
N LEU A 304 -25.22 1.76 13.41
CA LEU A 304 -26.35 1.42 14.29
C LEU A 304 -27.38 2.55 14.38
N ARG A 305 -26.94 3.81 14.46
CA ARG A 305 -27.84 4.99 14.39
C ARG A 305 -28.55 5.10 13.05
N ARG A 306 -27.89 4.72 11.96
CA ARG A 306 -28.53 4.65 10.63
C ARG A 306 -29.63 3.59 10.62
N ALA A 307 -29.38 2.39 11.14
CA ALA A 307 -30.38 1.33 11.20
C ALA A 307 -31.64 1.81 11.96
N GLU A 308 -31.45 2.42 13.14
CA GLU A 308 -32.56 2.95 13.94
C GLU A 308 -33.36 4.02 13.19
N SER A 309 -32.70 4.96 12.51
CA SER A 309 -33.35 6.05 11.76
C SER A 309 -33.96 5.63 10.42
N SER A 310 -33.59 4.46 9.88
CA SER A 310 -34.12 3.97 8.62
C SER A 310 -35.54 3.39 8.73
N LEU A 311 -35.89 2.87 9.91
CA LEU A 311 -37.21 2.32 10.18
C LEU A 311 -38.18 3.43 10.61
N HIS A 312 -39.17 3.71 9.77
CA HIS A 312 -40.25 4.63 10.10
C HIS A 312 -41.42 3.84 10.68
N THR A 313 -41.58 3.90 12.01
CA THR A 313 -42.67 3.23 12.72
C THR A 313 -43.17 4.09 13.88
N GLU A 314 -44.46 4.01 14.19
CA GLU A 314 -45.06 4.61 15.40
C GLU A 314 -44.94 3.69 16.63
N GLY A 315 -44.64 2.40 16.42
CA GLY A 315 -44.51 1.37 17.46
C GLY A 315 -43.07 1.16 17.94
N GLU A 316 -42.80 -0.04 18.49
CA GLU A 316 -41.45 -0.42 18.89
C GLU A 316 -40.50 -0.49 17.68
N ASN A 317 -39.37 0.20 17.76
CA ASN A 317 -38.37 0.21 16.69
C ASN A 317 -37.48 -1.04 16.80
N SER A 318 -37.75 -2.03 15.94
CA SER A 318 -37.00 -3.29 15.87
C SER A 318 -35.64 -3.19 15.19
N CYS A 319 -35.18 -1.97 14.89
CA CYS A 319 -33.85 -1.67 14.36
C CYS A 319 -32.98 -0.90 15.37
N ARG A 320 -33.30 -0.98 16.67
CA ARG A 320 -32.48 -0.46 17.77
C ARG A 320 -31.47 -1.51 18.21
N TYR A 321 -30.22 -1.11 18.34
CA TYR A 321 -29.11 -2.01 18.62
C TYR A 321 -28.23 -1.49 19.75
N TYR A 322 -27.65 -2.42 20.52
CA TYR A 322 -26.57 -2.15 21.46
C TYR A 322 -25.28 -2.81 20.96
N PRO A 323 -24.17 -2.07 20.77
CA PRO A 323 -22.92 -2.61 20.24
C PRO A 323 -22.29 -3.59 21.24
N MET A 324 -21.71 -4.68 20.72
CA MET A 324 -21.08 -5.74 21.52
C MET A 324 -19.64 -5.96 21.07
N GLY A 325 -18.70 -5.95 22.02
CA GLY A 325 -17.29 -6.26 21.75
C GLY A 325 -16.57 -5.22 20.89
N HIS A 326 -15.59 -5.69 20.11
CA HIS A 326 -14.81 -4.88 19.18
C HIS A 326 -15.21 -5.20 17.72
N PRO A 327 -14.79 -4.39 16.73
CA PRO A 327 -14.91 -4.78 15.33
C PRO A 327 -14.33 -6.18 15.09
N ALA A 328 -14.98 -6.95 14.23
CA ALA A 328 -14.55 -8.29 13.86
C ALA A 328 -13.67 -8.26 12.59
N SER A 329 -13.97 -7.38 11.63
CA SER A 329 -13.06 -7.11 10.51
C SER A 329 -13.30 -5.73 9.92
N VAL A 330 -12.28 -5.18 9.25
CA VAL A 330 -12.38 -3.91 8.53
C VAL A 330 -11.80 -4.03 7.13
N HIS A 331 -12.56 -3.60 6.13
CA HIS A 331 -12.11 -3.56 4.73
C HIS A 331 -12.05 -2.13 4.21
N LEU A 332 -11.04 -1.83 3.39
CA LEU A 332 -11.10 -0.74 2.43
C LEU A 332 -12.02 -1.16 1.27
N TYR A 333 -12.88 -0.25 0.83
CA TYR A 333 -13.74 -0.48 -0.34
C TYR A 333 -13.43 0.53 -1.44
N PHE A 334 -13.11 0.04 -2.63
CA PHE A 334 -12.89 0.83 -3.83
C PHE A 334 -13.90 0.46 -4.90
N LEU A 335 -14.36 1.47 -5.65
CA LEU A 335 -15.21 1.28 -6.83
C LEU A 335 -14.71 2.16 -7.96
N ALA A 336 -14.27 1.53 -9.05
CA ALA A 336 -13.68 2.18 -10.21
C ALA A 336 -12.53 3.14 -9.83
N ASP A 337 -11.50 2.59 -9.18
CA ASP A 337 -10.28 3.29 -8.71
C ASP A 337 -10.56 4.51 -7.81
N ARG A 338 -11.71 4.53 -7.14
CA ARG A 338 -12.08 5.57 -6.16
C ARG A 338 -12.38 4.93 -4.83
N PHE A 339 -11.71 5.41 -3.79
CA PHE A 339 -11.97 5.03 -2.41
C PHE A 339 -13.40 5.41 -2.02
N GLN A 340 -14.16 4.43 -1.54
CA GLN A 340 -15.54 4.57 -1.09
C GLN A 340 -15.67 4.60 0.43
N GLY A 341 -14.56 4.39 1.16
CA GLY A 341 -14.54 4.36 2.62
C GLY A 341 -14.30 2.96 3.18
N PHE A 342 -14.82 2.71 4.39
CA PHE A 342 -14.59 1.49 5.15
C PHE A 342 -15.84 0.64 5.25
N LEU A 343 -15.66 -0.68 5.26
CA LEU A 343 -16.66 -1.66 5.65
C LEU A 343 -16.26 -2.24 7.00
N ILE A 344 -17.12 -2.14 8.00
CA ILE A 344 -16.83 -2.60 9.35
C ILE A 344 -17.79 -3.74 9.68
N LYS A 345 -17.28 -4.96 9.87
CA LYS A 345 -18.02 -6.11 10.40
C LYS A 345 -18.02 -6.03 11.93
N HIS A 346 -19.19 -6.08 12.55
CA HIS A 346 -19.33 -5.98 14.01
C HIS A 346 -20.55 -6.74 14.54
N HIS A 347 -20.57 -6.94 15.85
CA HIS A 347 -21.65 -7.61 16.56
C HIS A 347 -22.49 -6.59 17.35
N ALA A 348 -23.81 -6.76 17.32
CA ALA A 348 -24.71 -5.93 18.10
C ALA A 348 -25.96 -6.70 18.54
N THR A 349 -26.47 -6.41 19.72
CA THR A 349 -27.72 -6.99 20.23
C THR A 349 -28.90 -6.17 19.72
N ASN A 350 -29.80 -6.78 18.95
CA ASN A 350 -31.09 -6.20 18.59
C ASN A 350 -31.96 -6.11 19.85
N LEU A 351 -32.37 -4.89 20.21
CA LEU A 351 -33.03 -4.63 21.50
C LEU A 351 -34.50 -5.08 21.53
N ALA A 352 -35.19 -5.16 20.40
CA ALA A 352 -36.59 -5.58 20.36
C ALA A 352 -36.75 -7.09 20.60
N VAL A 353 -35.81 -7.89 20.09
CA VAL A 353 -35.84 -9.36 20.23
C VAL A 353 -34.79 -9.91 21.19
N SER A 354 -33.90 -9.06 21.73
CA SER A 354 -32.79 -9.42 22.63
C SER A 354 -31.88 -10.52 22.05
N LYS A 355 -31.59 -10.46 20.75
CA LYS A 355 -30.72 -11.41 20.04
C LYS A 355 -29.48 -10.73 19.51
N LEU A 356 -28.34 -11.44 19.58
CA LEU A 356 -27.10 -11.01 18.97
C LEU A 356 -27.18 -11.19 17.45
N GLU A 357 -26.84 -10.14 16.71
CA GLU A 357 -26.76 -10.13 15.25
C GLU A 357 -25.37 -9.69 14.81
N THR A 358 -24.93 -10.18 13.65
CA THR A 358 -23.67 -9.77 13.02
C THR A 358 -23.99 -8.92 11.79
N LEU A 359 -23.42 -7.72 11.76
CA LEU A 359 -23.73 -6.68 10.79
C LEU A 359 -22.45 -6.21 10.10
N GLU A 360 -22.59 -5.65 8.90
CA GLU A 360 -21.53 -4.89 8.25
C GLU A 360 -22.02 -3.48 7.93
N THR A 361 -21.25 -2.47 8.34
CA THR A 361 -21.56 -1.06 8.10
C THR A 361 -20.61 -0.50 7.04
N TRP A 362 -21.16 0.15 6.00
CA TRP A 362 -20.38 0.95 5.07
C TRP A 362 -20.39 2.43 5.48
N VAL A 363 -19.21 2.98 5.76
CA VAL A 363 -19.03 4.42 6.02
C VAL A 363 -18.18 5.07 4.93
N MET A 364 -18.60 6.24 4.45
CA MET A 364 -17.90 7.02 3.42
C MET A 364 -17.54 8.41 3.95
N PRO A 365 -16.34 8.94 3.67
CA PRO A 365 -15.98 10.30 4.06
C PRO A 365 -16.76 11.31 3.21
N LYS A 366 -17.22 12.40 3.84
CA LYS A 366 -17.87 13.50 3.13
C LYS A 366 -16.84 14.29 2.33
N LYS A 367 -17.28 14.85 1.20
CA LYS A 367 -16.43 15.74 0.39
C LYS A 367 -16.23 17.07 1.14
N VAL A 368 -14.97 17.38 1.46
CA VAL A 368 -14.58 18.55 2.24
C VAL A 368 -13.78 19.59 1.46
N PHE A 369 -13.15 19.19 0.36
CA PHE A 369 -12.42 20.10 -0.53
C PHE A 369 -13.40 21.01 -1.27
N LYS A 370 -13.17 22.33 -1.17
CA LYS A 370 -13.97 23.36 -1.82
C LYS A 370 -13.05 24.36 -2.50
N ILE A 371 -13.34 24.68 -3.76
CA ILE A 371 -12.71 25.77 -4.48
C ILE A 371 -13.58 27.01 -4.27
N ALA A 372 -12.98 28.10 -3.78
CA ALA A 372 -13.63 29.41 -3.75
C ALA A 372 -13.66 29.98 -5.18
N SER A 373 -14.66 30.80 -5.52
CA SER A 373 -14.77 31.40 -6.87
C SER A 373 -13.43 31.99 -7.29
N PRO A 374 -12.70 31.34 -8.24
CA PRO A 374 -11.33 31.69 -8.49
C PRO A 374 -11.30 33.11 -9.08
N PRO A 375 -10.33 33.97 -8.70
CA PRO A 375 -10.00 35.10 -9.56
C PRO A 375 -9.69 34.55 -10.96
N SER A 376 -10.06 35.28 -12.02
CA SER A 376 -9.97 34.85 -13.43
C SER A 376 -8.60 34.31 -13.84
N ASP A 377 -7.56 34.61 -13.06
CA ASP A 377 -6.16 34.41 -13.38
C ASP A 377 -5.55 33.19 -12.64
N PHE A 378 -6.30 32.51 -11.77
CA PHE A 378 -5.81 31.38 -10.96
C PHE A 378 -6.63 30.11 -11.18
N GLY A 379 -6.10 29.16 -11.95
CA GLY A 379 -6.80 27.91 -12.31
C GLY A 379 -5.96 26.63 -12.19
N ARG A 380 -4.75 26.68 -11.62
CA ARG A 380 -3.87 25.50 -11.57
C ARG A 380 -4.23 24.50 -10.48
N LEU A 381 -4.76 24.94 -9.34
CA LEU A 381 -5.08 24.04 -8.24
C LEU A 381 -6.21 23.09 -8.63
N GLN A 382 -5.96 21.78 -8.58
CA GLN A 382 -6.95 20.75 -8.91
C GLN A 382 -7.56 20.12 -7.66
N PHE A 383 -6.74 19.90 -6.63
CA PHE A 383 -7.14 19.19 -5.41
C PHE A 383 -6.22 19.53 -4.24
N SER A 384 -6.72 19.42 -3.02
CA SER A 384 -5.91 19.48 -1.79
C SER A 384 -6.46 18.55 -0.71
N GLU A 385 -5.54 17.89 -0.03
CA GLU A 385 -5.82 16.85 0.95
C GLU A 385 -4.84 16.92 2.12
N VAL A 386 -5.24 16.39 3.27
CA VAL A 386 -4.40 16.25 4.46
C VAL A 386 -4.44 14.79 4.90
N GLY A 387 -3.28 14.22 5.19
CA GLY A 387 -3.15 12.83 5.63
C GLY A 387 -1.78 12.51 6.22
N THR A 388 -1.51 11.23 6.46
CA THR A 388 -0.21 10.68 6.86
C THR A 388 0.24 9.63 5.85
N ASP A 389 1.51 9.20 5.95
CA ASP A 389 2.04 8.11 5.14
C ASP A 389 2.00 8.42 3.65
N TRP A 390 2.52 9.60 3.30
CA TRP A 390 2.67 10.06 1.92
C TRP A 390 3.63 9.15 1.14
N ASP A 391 3.10 8.41 0.17
CA ASP A 391 3.87 7.65 -0.78
C ASP A 391 4.35 8.59 -1.90
N ALA A 392 5.63 8.99 -1.85
CA ALA A 392 6.21 9.86 -2.87
C ALA A 392 6.37 9.20 -4.26
N LYS A 393 6.36 7.85 -4.32
CA LYS A 393 6.48 7.08 -5.57
C LYS A 393 5.14 7.08 -6.31
N GLU A 394 4.05 6.77 -5.61
CA GLU A 394 2.69 6.70 -6.20
C GLU A 394 1.86 7.99 -6.04
N ARG A 395 2.35 8.95 -5.25
CA ARG A 395 1.77 10.28 -5.02
C ARG A 395 0.36 10.23 -4.42
N LEU A 396 0.22 9.45 -3.35
CA LEU A 396 -1.01 9.31 -2.56
C LEU A 396 -0.69 9.08 -1.08
N PHE A 397 -1.68 9.23 -0.20
CA PHE A 397 -1.55 8.84 1.21
C PHE A 397 -1.95 7.38 1.39
N ARG A 398 -1.11 6.57 2.07
CA ARG A 398 -1.41 5.16 2.37
C ARG A 398 -2.40 5.01 3.52
N ASN A 399 -2.51 6.00 4.41
CA ASN A 399 -3.65 6.16 5.30
C ASN A 399 -4.87 6.67 4.52
N PHE A 400 -5.51 5.77 3.73
CA PHE A 400 -6.59 6.10 2.78
C PHE A 400 -7.79 6.81 3.43
N GLY A 401 -8.07 6.51 4.70
CA GLY A 401 -9.15 7.14 5.46
C GLY A 401 -8.82 8.51 6.03
N GLY A 402 -7.55 8.92 6.02
CA GLY A 402 -7.09 10.09 6.76
C GLY A 402 -7.45 10.00 8.24
N LEU A 403 -7.31 8.81 8.84
CA LEU A 403 -7.62 8.57 10.24
C LEU A 403 -6.49 9.15 11.09
N LEU A 404 -6.80 10.19 11.87
CA LEU A 404 -5.79 10.93 12.65
C LEU A 404 -6.25 11.12 14.09
N GLY A 405 -5.31 10.93 15.02
CA GLY A 405 -5.43 11.24 16.44
C GLY A 405 -4.58 12.43 16.86
N PRO A 406 -4.60 12.80 18.15
CA PRO A 406 -3.98 14.03 18.65
C PRO A 406 -2.45 14.01 18.58
N MET A 407 -1.82 12.84 18.45
CA MET A 407 -0.36 12.70 18.39
C MET A 407 0.18 12.54 16.97
N ASP A 408 -0.69 12.54 15.96
CA ASP A 408 -0.25 12.43 14.57
C ASP A 408 0.31 13.75 14.04
N GLU A 409 1.25 13.65 13.10
CA GLU A 409 1.87 14.79 12.43
C GLU A 409 1.35 14.88 10.97
N PRO A 410 0.28 15.66 10.72
CA PRO A 410 -0.40 15.69 9.43
C PRO A 410 0.46 16.34 8.34
N VAL A 411 0.34 15.82 7.13
CA VAL A 411 0.99 16.34 5.92
C VAL A 411 -0.08 16.95 5.02
N GLY A 412 0.13 18.20 4.58
CA GLY A 412 -0.74 18.84 3.59
C GLY A 412 -0.22 18.62 2.18
N MET A 413 -1.07 18.17 1.28
CA MET A 413 -0.76 17.93 -0.14
C MET A 413 -1.66 18.77 -1.05
N GLN A 414 -1.08 19.23 -2.17
CA GLN A 414 -1.77 19.95 -3.23
C GLN A 414 -1.42 19.34 -4.59
N ARG A 415 -2.43 19.20 -5.45
CA ARG A 415 -2.31 18.75 -6.83
C ARG A 415 -2.53 19.92 -7.79
N TRP A 416 -1.66 20.01 -8.79
CA TRP A 416 -1.58 21.13 -9.71
C TRP A 416 -1.70 20.68 -11.17
N GLY A 417 -2.41 21.47 -11.96
CA GLY A 417 -2.34 21.44 -13.41
C GLY A 417 -1.11 22.18 -13.95
N LYS A 418 -0.89 22.07 -15.27
CA LYS A 418 0.16 22.81 -15.97
C LYS A 418 -0.15 24.31 -15.99
N GLY A 419 0.88 25.16 -15.94
CA GLY A 419 0.75 26.61 -16.03
C GLY A 419 2.02 27.33 -15.60
N PRO A 420 2.03 28.67 -15.56
CA PRO A 420 3.20 29.46 -15.13
C PRO A 420 3.51 29.26 -13.65
N ASN A 421 4.73 29.63 -13.25
CA ASN A 421 5.13 29.62 -11.84
C ASN A 421 4.22 30.54 -11.03
N VAL A 422 3.80 30.09 -9.85
CA VAL A 422 2.91 30.86 -8.97
C VAL A 422 3.26 30.57 -7.51
N THR A 423 3.13 31.56 -6.64
CA THR A 423 3.31 31.39 -5.20
C THR A 423 1.96 31.44 -4.52
N VAL A 424 1.69 30.47 -3.64
CA VAL A 424 0.46 30.46 -2.83
C VAL A 424 0.80 30.41 -1.35
N THR A 425 -0.09 30.95 -0.53
CA THR A 425 -0.01 30.91 0.93
C THR A 425 -0.89 29.78 1.45
N VAL A 426 -0.34 28.91 2.28
CA VAL A 426 -1.05 27.81 2.96
C VAL A 426 -1.21 28.17 4.43
N ILE A 427 -2.44 28.04 4.95
CA ILE A 427 -2.79 28.41 6.32
C ILE A 427 -3.48 27.23 7.00
N TRP A 428 -2.98 26.84 8.17
CA TRP A 428 -3.54 25.78 9.00
C TRP A 428 -4.32 26.39 10.17
N VAL A 429 -5.59 26.04 10.28
CA VAL A 429 -6.52 26.58 11.28
C VAL A 429 -7.10 25.45 12.11
N ASP A 430 -6.96 25.58 13.42
CA ASP A 430 -7.45 24.60 14.38
C ASP A 430 -8.98 24.72 14.63
N PRO A 431 -9.59 23.79 15.39
CA PRO A 431 -11.04 23.74 15.58
C PRO A 431 -11.66 24.94 16.32
N VAL A 432 -10.86 25.80 16.95
CA VAL A 432 -11.30 27.01 17.67
C VAL A 432 -10.70 28.28 17.07
N ASN A 433 -10.35 28.24 15.77
CA ASN A 433 -9.83 29.34 14.97
C ASN A 433 -8.42 29.85 15.37
N VAL A 434 -7.62 29.05 16.07
CA VAL A 434 -6.19 29.35 16.25
C VAL A 434 -5.46 29.02 14.94
N ILE A 435 -4.73 29.99 14.39
CA ILE A 435 -3.86 29.78 13.24
C ILE A 435 -2.60 29.08 13.72
N ALA A 436 -2.42 27.82 13.33
CA ALA A 436 -1.35 26.95 13.79
C ALA A 436 -0.05 27.15 12.99
N ALA A 437 -0.17 27.33 11.67
CA ALA A 437 0.96 27.56 10.78
C ALA A 437 0.54 28.39 9.56
N THR A 438 1.46 29.19 9.03
CA THR A 438 1.33 29.89 7.74
C THR A 438 2.66 29.83 7.01
N TYR A 439 2.63 29.48 5.73
CA TYR A 439 3.84 29.46 4.89
C TYR A 439 3.48 29.63 3.42
N ASP A 440 4.41 30.21 2.65
CA ASP A 440 4.29 30.33 1.21
C ASP A 440 5.02 29.19 0.51
N ILE A 441 4.46 28.71 -0.59
CA ILE A 441 5.08 27.69 -1.45
C ILE A 441 5.16 28.20 -2.89
N LEU A 442 6.33 28.06 -3.50
CA LEU A 442 6.53 28.29 -4.92
C LEU A 442 6.09 27.05 -5.70
N ILE A 443 5.13 27.21 -6.59
CA ILE A 443 4.64 26.17 -7.49
C ILE A 443 5.29 26.37 -8.86
N GLU A 444 6.28 25.54 -9.16
CA GLU A 444 6.93 25.55 -10.48
C GLU A 444 5.96 25.17 -11.61
N SER A 445 6.29 25.56 -12.84
CA SER A 445 5.47 25.32 -14.02
C SER A 445 5.29 23.84 -14.37
N THR A 446 6.25 23.01 -13.94
CA THR A 446 6.23 21.55 -14.13
C THR A 446 5.78 20.78 -12.90
N ALA A 447 5.53 21.47 -11.77
CA ALA A 447 5.09 20.82 -10.55
C ALA A 447 3.67 20.26 -10.72
N GLU A 448 3.52 18.96 -10.47
CA GLU A 448 2.23 18.26 -10.47
C GLU A 448 1.69 18.09 -9.04
N PHE A 449 2.58 17.90 -8.07
CA PHE A 449 2.25 17.70 -6.66
C PHE A 449 3.23 18.46 -5.78
N THR A 450 2.71 19.11 -4.74
CA THR A 450 3.49 19.65 -3.63
C THR A 450 2.95 19.10 -2.31
N HIS A 451 3.83 18.88 -1.33
CA HIS A 451 3.43 18.47 -0.01
C HIS A 451 4.39 19.05 1.04
N TYR A 452 3.89 19.30 2.24
CA TYR A 452 4.69 19.78 3.36
C TYR A 452 4.09 19.32 4.68
N LYS A 453 4.97 18.94 5.61
CA LYS A 453 4.64 18.58 6.99
C LYS A 453 5.03 19.74 7.91
N PRO A 454 4.08 20.59 8.35
CA PRO A 454 4.41 21.66 9.29
C PRO A 454 4.82 21.08 10.65
N PRO A 455 5.83 21.64 11.32
CA PRO A 455 6.29 21.18 12.63
C PRO A 455 5.35 21.69 13.74
N LEU A 456 4.16 21.12 13.82
CA LEU A 456 3.16 21.50 14.81
C LEU A 456 3.44 20.82 16.16
N ASN A 457 3.46 21.60 17.24
CA ASN A 457 3.55 21.06 18.60
C ASN A 457 2.36 20.16 18.92
N LEU A 458 2.64 19.01 19.54
CA LEU A 458 1.67 18.01 19.95
C LEU A 458 1.27 18.17 21.44
N PRO A 459 0.09 17.65 21.85
CA PRO A 459 -0.95 17.05 21.02
C PRO A 459 -1.74 18.11 20.24
N LEU A 460 -2.20 17.77 19.04
CA LEU A 460 -3.14 18.58 18.27
C LEU A 460 -4.51 18.61 18.96
N ARG A 461 -5.14 19.80 19.02
CA ARG A 461 -6.49 19.95 19.58
C ARG A 461 -7.49 19.10 18.77
N PRO A 462 -8.25 18.19 19.40
CA PRO A 462 -9.26 17.40 18.69
C PRO A 462 -10.39 18.25 18.12
N GLY A 463 -10.89 17.84 16.97
CA GLY A 463 -11.95 18.53 16.23
C GLY A 463 -11.66 18.62 14.73
N VAL A 464 -12.50 19.39 14.03
CA VAL A 464 -12.38 19.57 12.58
C VAL A 464 -11.45 20.74 12.29
N TRP A 465 -10.27 20.44 11.78
CA TRP A 465 -9.28 21.41 11.31
C TRP A 465 -9.60 21.87 9.90
N THR A 466 -9.07 23.03 9.51
CA THR A 466 -9.21 23.58 8.16
C THR A 466 -7.84 24.01 7.62
N VAL A 467 -7.51 23.60 6.39
CA VAL A 467 -6.38 24.13 5.63
C VAL A 467 -6.91 25.01 4.51
N LYS A 468 -6.44 26.25 4.45
CA LYS A 468 -6.81 27.23 3.42
C LYS A 468 -5.62 27.49 2.50
N ILE A 469 -5.90 27.68 1.22
CA ILE A 469 -4.93 28.09 0.20
C ILE A 469 -5.37 29.45 -0.31
N LEU A 470 -4.43 30.40 -0.34
CA LEU A 470 -4.66 31.77 -0.78
C LEU A 470 -3.64 32.17 -1.84
N HIS A 471 -4.02 33.10 -2.69
CA HIS A 471 -3.16 33.74 -3.66
C HIS A 471 -3.28 35.25 -3.48
N HIS A 472 -2.19 35.93 -3.07
CA HIS A 472 -2.21 37.36 -2.72
C HIS A 472 -3.36 37.71 -1.74
N TRP A 473 -3.52 36.92 -0.68
CA TRP A 473 -4.61 37.06 0.32
C TRP A 473 -6.04 36.83 -0.19
N VAL A 474 -6.21 36.45 -1.46
CA VAL A 474 -7.51 36.03 -2.02
C VAL A 474 -7.69 34.53 -1.78
N PRO A 475 -8.80 34.08 -1.15
CA PRO A 475 -9.07 32.65 -0.96
C PRO A 475 -9.19 31.93 -2.31
N VAL A 476 -8.46 30.83 -2.44
CA VAL A 476 -8.49 29.96 -3.63
C VAL A 476 -9.29 28.70 -3.33
N ALA A 477 -8.96 28.02 -2.24
CA ALA A 477 -9.60 26.78 -1.85
C ALA A 477 -9.42 26.50 -0.37
N GLU A 478 -10.20 25.56 0.15
CA GLU A 478 -10.02 25.00 1.47
C GLU A 478 -10.31 23.50 1.49
N THR A 479 -9.69 22.81 2.44
CA THR A 479 -10.01 21.42 2.80
C THR A 479 -10.06 21.29 4.31
N LYS A 480 -10.69 20.22 4.81
CA LYS A 480 -10.87 19.97 6.24
C LYS A 480 -10.43 18.55 6.58
N PHE A 481 -9.96 18.36 7.80
CA PHE A 481 -9.59 17.04 8.31
C PHE A 481 -9.97 16.92 9.78
N LEU A 482 -10.10 15.69 10.27
CA LEU A 482 -10.51 15.40 11.64
C LEU A 482 -9.31 14.94 12.45
N ILE A 483 -9.05 15.62 13.56
CA ILE A 483 -8.25 15.06 14.66
C ILE A 483 -9.24 14.47 15.67
N ALA A 484 -9.31 13.15 15.76
CA ALA A 484 -10.27 12.45 16.60
C ALA A 484 -9.79 12.42 18.06
N PRO A 485 -10.64 12.76 19.05
CA PRO A 485 -10.33 12.46 20.45
C PRO A 485 -10.37 10.94 20.68
N LEU A 486 -9.45 10.41 21.48
CA LEU A 486 -9.27 8.98 21.67
C LEU A 486 -10.11 8.44 22.84
N THR A 487 -10.98 7.48 22.57
CA THR A 487 -11.73 6.74 23.62
C THR A 487 -10.93 5.60 24.21
N PHE A 488 -9.82 5.22 23.56
CA PHE A 488 -8.89 4.21 24.03
C PHE A 488 -7.48 4.78 24.14
N LEU A 489 -6.74 4.33 25.15
CA LEU A 489 -5.29 4.48 25.26
C LEU A 489 -4.71 3.13 25.67
N ASN A 490 -3.71 2.64 24.94
CA ASN A 490 -3.19 1.28 25.09
C ASN A 490 -4.31 0.21 25.05
N ARG A 491 -5.29 0.41 24.17
CA ARG A 491 -6.47 -0.45 23.96
C ARG A 491 -7.41 -0.57 25.17
N GLN A 492 -7.23 0.27 26.17
CA GLN A 492 -8.10 0.36 27.36
C GLN A 492 -8.89 1.68 27.34
N PRO A 493 -10.09 1.74 27.94
CA PRO A 493 -10.86 2.99 28.00
C PRO A 493 -10.05 4.14 28.63
N THR A 494 -10.02 5.29 27.96
CA THR A 494 -9.22 6.45 28.38
C THR A 494 -9.63 6.97 29.75
N ARG A 495 -8.66 7.16 30.64
CA ARG A 495 -8.89 7.71 32.00
C ARG A 495 -8.97 9.24 31.99
N PRO A 496 -9.58 9.87 33.01
CA PRO A 496 -9.77 11.34 33.04
C PRO A 496 -8.48 12.15 32.89
N GLU A 497 -7.39 11.77 33.58
CA GLU A 497 -6.11 12.47 33.50
C GLU A 497 -5.46 12.34 32.11
N GLU A 498 -5.59 11.16 31.50
CA GLU A 498 -5.09 10.86 30.16
C GLU A 498 -5.84 11.65 29.10
N ALA A 499 -7.19 11.68 29.20
CA ALA A 499 -8.05 12.45 28.32
C ALA A 499 -7.71 13.94 28.38
N LEU A 500 -7.57 14.51 29.60
CA LEU A 500 -7.25 15.92 29.76
C LEU A 500 -5.87 16.27 29.17
N ARG A 501 -4.88 15.38 29.32
CA ARG A 501 -3.54 15.57 28.74
C ARG A 501 -3.57 15.51 27.22
N LEU A 502 -4.34 14.58 26.65
CA LEU A 502 -4.33 14.30 25.21
C LEU A 502 -5.24 15.24 24.40
N HIS A 503 -6.34 15.71 24.98
CA HIS A 503 -7.41 16.41 24.25
C HIS A 503 -7.42 17.93 24.41
N ASN A 504 -6.53 18.52 25.22
CA ASN A 504 -6.56 19.96 25.52
C ASN A 504 -5.70 20.82 24.55
N GLY A 505 -5.09 20.19 23.53
CA GLY A 505 -4.16 20.85 22.60
C GLY A 505 -2.78 21.11 23.23
N PRO A 506 -1.87 21.79 22.50
CA PRO A 506 -0.51 22.03 23.00
C PRO A 506 -0.51 23.08 24.11
N LEU A 507 0.57 23.09 24.90
CA LEU A 507 0.73 24.05 25.98
C LEU A 507 0.59 25.49 25.44
N ARG A 508 -0.24 26.30 26.11
CA ARG A 508 -0.56 27.70 25.72
C ARG A 508 -1.21 27.85 24.33
N SER A 509 -1.71 26.77 23.71
CA SER A 509 -2.23 26.79 22.33
C SER A 509 -1.21 27.29 21.29
N ALA A 510 0.09 27.13 21.57
CA ALA A 510 1.16 27.52 20.66
C ALA A 510 1.61 26.29 19.87
N TYR A 511 1.22 26.23 18.59
CA TYR A 511 1.61 25.15 17.69
C TYR A 511 3.00 25.35 17.09
N MET A 512 3.51 26.58 17.08
CA MET A 512 4.86 26.94 16.62
C MET A 512 5.42 28.05 17.52
N GLU A 513 6.73 28.30 17.46
CA GLU A 513 7.36 29.43 18.15
C GLU A 513 6.82 30.78 17.64
N GLN A 514 6.54 30.85 16.34
CA GLN A 514 5.94 32.03 15.71
C GLN A 514 4.43 32.09 15.97
N SER A 515 3.93 33.25 16.40
CA SER A 515 2.50 33.53 16.56
C SER A 515 1.91 34.17 15.30
N PHE A 516 0.71 33.73 14.92
CA PHE A 516 -0.02 34.22 13.74
C PHE A 516 -1.34 34.94 14.10
N GLN A 517 -1.52 35.33 15.37
CA GLN A 517 -2.77 35.96 15.84
C GLN A 517 -3.13 37.26 15.10
N SER A 518 -2.15 37.97 14.53
CA SER A 518 -2.37 39.17 13.72
C SER A 518 -3.15 38.89 12.43
N LEU A 519 -3.17 37.64 11.95
CA LEU A 519 -3.88 37.24 10.73
C LEU A 519 -5.36 36.88 10.98
N ASN A 520 -5.77 36.66 12.24
CA ASN A 520 -7.15 36.30 12.57
C ASN A 520 -8.19 37.34 12.07
N PRO A 521 -8.01 38.66 12.30
CA PRO A 521 -8.93 39.67 11.77
C PRO A 521 -8.92 39.73 10.23
N VAL A 522 -7.73 39.60 9.62
CA VAL A 522 -7.55 39.67 8.16
C VAL A 522 -8.31 38.56 7.44
N LEU A 523 -8.31 37.35 8.03
CA LEU A 523 -8.95 36.16 7.46
C LEU A 523 -10.38 35.94 7.95
N SER A 524 -10.94 36.88 8.72
CA SER A 524 -12.27 36.75 9.35
C SER A 524 -12.41 35.46 10.17
N LEU A 525 -11.39 35.16 10.99
CA LEU A 525 -11.33 33.99 11.89
C LEU A 525 -11.38 34.43 13.37
N PRO A 526 -12.53 34.92 13.88
CA PRO A 526 -12.63 35.33 15.27
C PRO A 526 -12.50 34.11 16.20
N ILE A 527 -11.67 34.24 17.23
CA ILE A 527 -11.59 33.25 18.31
C ILE A 527 -12.75 33.54 19.27
N VAL A 528 -13.71 32.61 19.34
CA VAL A 528 -14.91 32.77 20.16
C VAL A 528 -14.66 32.18 21.56
N PRO A 529 -14.66 32.98 22.65
CA PRO A 529 -14.34 32.48 23.99
C PRO A 529 -15.21 31.31 24.45
N ALA A 530 -16.50 31.32 24.09
CA ALA A 530 -17.43 30.24 24.41
C ALA A 530 -17.02 28.89 23.76
N GLN A 531 -16.49 28.92 22.53
CA GLN A 531 -16.02 27.71 21.85
C GLN A 531 -14.73 27.18 22.48
N VAL A 532 -13.82 28.07 22.89
CA VAL A 532 -12.59 27.71 23.60
C VAL A 532 -12.91 27.05 24.95
N GLU A 533 -13.85 27.62 25.71
CA GLU A 533 -14.28 27.06 26.98
C GLU A 533 -14.99 25.71 26.80
N GLN A 534 -15.85 25.58 25.78
CA GLN A 534 -16.46 24.29 25.45
C GLN A 534 -15.40 23.24 25.06
N ALA A 535 -14.37 23.61 24.31
CA ALA A 535 -13.27 22.70 23.96
C ALA A 535 -12.51 22.22 25.20
N ARG A 536 -12.28 23.08 26.20
CA ARG A 536 -11.68 22.70 27.49
C ARG A 536 -12.56 21.73 28.27
N ARG A 537 -13.87 21.95 28.30
CA ARG A 537 -14.83 21.03 28.94
C ARG A 537 -14.83 19.67 28.25
N ASN A 538 -14.83 19.65 26.92
CA ASN A 538 -14.75 18.42 26.14
C ASN A 538 -13.43 17.67 26.39
N ALA A 539 -12.31 18.37 26.55
CA ALA A 539 -11.02 17.75 26.81
C ALA A 539 -10.98 16.91 28.11
N ALA A 540 -11.78 17.28 29.12
CA ALA A 540 -11.89 16.56 30.38
C ALA A 540 -12.91 15.40 30.35
N SER A 541 -13.64 15.21 29.24
CA SER A 541 -14.69 14.19 29.15
C SER A 541 -14.14 12.78 28.98
N THR A 542 -14.83 11.80 29.56
CA THR A 542 -14.57 10.34 29.42
C THR A 542 -15.89 9.58 29.28
N GLY A 543 -15.81 8.27 29.02
CA GLY A 543 -16.98 7.39 28.88
C GLY A 543 -17.97 7.90 27.83
N THR A 544 -19.26 7.81 28.12
CA THR A 544 -20.35 8.19 27.19
C THR A 544 -20.28 9.65 26.73
N ALA A 545 -19.80 10.57 27.59
CA ALA A 545 -19.67 11.98 27.19
C ALA A 545 -18.60 12.18 26.11
N LEU A 546 -17.47 11.47 26.23
CA LEU A 546 -16.39 11.47 25.23
C LEU A 546 -16.83 10.77 23.94
N GLU A 547 -17.53 9.63 24.05
CA GLU A 547 -18.09 8.93 22.90
C GLU A 547 -19.06 9.82 22.11
N ASN A 548 -19.96 10.52 22.79
CA ASN A 548 -20.91 11.44 22.15
C ASN A 548 -20.20 12.60 21.45
N TRP A 549 -19.13 13.14 22.04
CA TRP A 549 -18.33 14.18 21.41
C TRP A 549 -17.62 13.68 20.15
N LEU A 550 -16.95 12.53 20.25
CA LEU A 550 -16.30 11.86 19.12
C LEU A 550 -17.30 11.59 17.99
N ASP A 551 -18.41 10.94 18.31
CA ASP A 551 -19.42 10.53 17.35
C ASP A 551 -20.08 11.72 16.63
N SER A 552 -20.24 12.86 17.34
CA SER A 552 -20.68 14.11 16.73
C SER A 552 -19.68 14.65 15.71
N LEU A 553 -18.38 14.60 16.02
CA LEU A 553 -17.31 15.00 15.08
C LEU A 553 -17.25 14.05 13.88
N VAL A 554 -17.32 12.74 14.12
CA VAL A 554 -17.33 11.71 13.07
C VAL A 554 -18.54 11.88 12.16
N GLY A 555 -19.75 12.05 12.71
CA GLY A 555 -20.97 12.27 11.93
C GLY A 555 -20.96 13.56 11.09
N ARG A 556 -20.10 14.54 11.43
CA ARG A 556 -19.88 15.73 10.59
C ARG A 556 -19.00 15.46 9.38
N MET A 557 -18.06 14.53 9.48
CA MET A 557 -17.03 14.24 8.46
C MET A 557 -17.27 12.94 7.68
N TRP A 558 -18.09 12.03 8.22
CA TRP A 558 -18.40 10.72 7.68
C TRP A 558 -19.91 10.51 7.58
N THR A 559 -20.32 9.60 6.71
CA THR A 559 -21.72 9.20 6.52
C THR A 559 -21.79 7.68 6.52
N ALA A 560 -22.66 7.09 7.34
CA ALA A 560 -23.04 5.69 7.15
C ALA A 560 -23.91 5.61 5.90
N MET A 561 -23.33 5.05 4.84
CA MET A 561 -23.96 4.94 3.53
C MET A 561 -25.00 3.83 3.54
N ASP A 562 -24.66 2.71 4.16
CA ASP A 562 -25.56 1.58 4.32
C ASP A 562 -25.12 0.64 5.44
N ILE A 563 -26.01 -0.27 5.84
CA ILE A 563 -25.76 -1.34 6.81
C ILE A 563 -26.52 -2.59 6.38
N CYS A 564 -25.91 -3.76 6.54
CA CYS A 564 -26.50 -5.05 6.18
C CYS A 564 -26.29 -6.08 7.30
N ALA A 565 -27.08 -7.16 7.28
CA ALA A 565 -26.91 -8.30 8.18
C ALA A 565 -26.28 -9.50 7.45
N THR A 566 -25.30 -10.15 8.07
CA THR A 566 -24.67 -11.34 7.48
C THR A 566 -25.51 -12.61 7.66
N GLY A 567 -26.37 -12.63 8.69
CA GLY A 567 -27.30 -13.71 9.01
C GLY A 567 -28.75 -13.22 9.20
N PRO A 568 -29.60 -14.00 9.87
CA PRO A 568 -30.98 -13.60 10.19
C PRO A 568 -31.02 -12.31 11.01
N THR A 569 -31.95 -11.41 10.70
CA THR A 569 -32.13 -10.12 11.39
C THR A 569 -33.61 -9.85 11.68
N ALA A 570 -33.89 -9.23 12.83
CA ALA A 570 -35.23 -8.77 13.21
C ALA A 570 -35.57 -7.35 12.73
N CYS A 571 -34.59 -6.64 12.14
CA CYS A 571 -34.82 -5.32 11.55
C CYS A 571 -35.37 -5.48 10.11
N PRO A 572 -36.65 -5.13 9.84
CA PRO A 572 -37.33 -5.48 8.60
C PRO A 572 -36.82 -4.72 7.37
N VAL A 573 -36.09 -3.62 7.57
CA VAL A 573 -35.51 -2.79 6.51
C VAL A 573 -34.04 -3.12 6.22
N MET A 574 -33.47 -4.10 6.91
CA MET A 574 -32.07 -4.50 6.78
C MET A 574 -31.91 -5.54 5.67
N GLN A 575 -31.05 -5.27 4.69
CA GLN A 575 -30.75 -6.21 3.61
C GLN A 575 -29.71 -7.26 4.06
N ALA A 576 -29.76 -8.46 3.49
CA ALA A 576 -28.71 -9.46 3.64
C ALA A 576 -27.42 -9.01 2.91
N CYS A 577 -26.27 -9.08 3.58
CA CYS A 577 -25.00 -8.57 3.07
C CYS A 577 -24.60 -9.17 1.70
N SER A 578 -24.82 -10.48 1.51
CA SER A 578 -24.52 -11.19 0.25
C SER A 578 -25.37 -10.74 -0.94
N GLN A 579 -26.47 -10.03 -0.72
CA GLN A 579 -27.34 -9.49 -1.77
C GLN A 579 -27.04 -8.03 -2.11
N THR A 580 -26.11 -7.39 -1.38
CA THR A 580 -25.70 -6.02 -1.65
C THR A 580 -24.63 -5.98 -2.76
N ALA A 581 -24.35 -4.80 -3.30
CA ALA A 581 -23.30 -4.59 -4.29
C ALA A 581 -21.98 -4.05 -3.71
N TRP A 582 -21.95 -3.82 -2.39
CA TRP A 582 -20.86 -3.11 -1.71
C TRP A 582 -20.22 -3.92 -0.59
N SER A 583 -20.94 -4.87 0.00
CA SER A 583 -20.44 -5.66 1.14
C SER A 583 -19.27 -6.54 0.74
N SER A 584 -18.37 -6.79 1.69
CA SER A 584 -17.29 -7.79 1.52
C SER A 584 -17.84 -9.22 1.35
N PHE A 585 -19.11 -9.46 1.73
CA PHE A 585 -19.82 -10.73 1.55
C PHE A 585 -20.57 -10.83 0.21
N SER A 586 -20.56 -9.77 -0.60
CA SER A 586 -21.16 -9.82 -1.94
C SER A 586 -20.30 -10.65 -2.90
N PRO A 587 -20.89 -11.26 -3.95
CA PRO A 587 -20.12 -12.08 -4.89
C PRO A 587 -19.01 -11.28 -5.57
N ASP A 588 -17.80 -11.83 -5.59
CA ASP A 588 -16.64 -11.27 -6.30
C ASP A 588 -15.96 -12.30 -7.22
N PRO A 589 -16.61 -12.70 -8.34
CA PRO A 589 -16.15 -13.84 -9.14
C PRO A 589 -14.77 -13.67 -9.77
N LYS A 590 -14.21 -12.45 -9.82
CA LYS A 590 -12.86 -12.21 -10.33
C LYS A 590 -11.75 -12.67 -9.38
N SER A 591 -12.07 -12.80 -8.09
CA SER A 591 -11.13 -13.20 -7.04
C SER A 591 -11.47 -14.55 -6.40
N GLU A 592 -12.67 -15.07 -6.63
CA GLU A 592 -13.10 -16.39 -6.18
C GLU A 592 -12.38 -17.52 -6.93
N LEU A 593 -11.96 -18.55 -6.20
CA LEU A 593 -11.36 -19.76 -6.76
C LEU A 593 -12.34 -20.93 -6.67
N GLY A 594 -12.75 -21.45 -7.82
CA GLY A 594 -13.68 -22.58 -7.95
C GLY A 594 -12.99 -23.91 -8.24
N ALA A 595 -13.77 -24.85 -8.78
CA ALA A 595 -13.26 -26.13 -9.26
C ALA A 595 -12.44 -25.98 -10.55
N VAL A 596 -11.48 -26.89 -10.75
CA VAL A 596 -10.69 -26.98 -11.98
C VAL A 596 -11.57 -27.37 -13.17
N LYS A 597 -11.49 -26.61 -14.26
CA LYS A 597 -12.23 -26.86 -15.51
C LYS A 597 -11.59 -28.01 -16.33
N PRO A 598 -12.28 -28.55 -17.35
CA PRO A 598 -11.74 -29.63 -18.20
C PRO A 598 -10.43 -29.31 -18.92
N ASP A 599 -10.12 -28.03 -19.15
CA ASP A 599 -8.85 -27.56 -19.73
C ASP A 599 -7.73 -27.37 -18.70
N GLY A 600 -7.97 -27.72 -17.43
CA GLY A 600 -7.00 -27.61 -16.34
C GLY A 600 -6.85 -26.20 -15.77
N ARG A 601 -7.76 -25.26 -16.08
CA ARG A 601 -7.68 -23.85 -15.65
C ARG A 601 -8.79 -23.49 -14.64
N LEU A 602 -8.57 -22.38 -13.93
CA LEU A 602 -9.57 -21.73 -13.06
C LEU A 602 -10.19 -20.51 -13.74
N ARG A 603 -9.35 -19.67 -14.35
CA ARG A 603 -9.75 -18.55 -15.19
C ARG A 603 -10.32 -19.01 -16.52
#